data_AF-A0A3A6MTH7-F1
#
_entry.id   AF-A0A3A6MTH7-F1
#
_cell.length_a   1.000
_cell.length_b   1.000
_cell.length_c   1.000
_cell.angle_alpha   90.00
_cell.angle_beta   90.00
_cell.angle_gamma   90.00
#
_symmetry.space_group_name_H-M   'P 1'
#
loop_
_entity.id
_entity.type
_entity.pdbx_description
1 polymer ?
#
loop_
_entity_poly.entity_id
_entity_poly.type
_entity_poly.pdbx_seq_one_letter_code
_entity_poly.pdbx_strand_id
1 'polypeptide(L)'
;MKINKLVITIFFSAVGLFVSTALQAQEAKTLFVNMPDSLSPLLTKVNREDCIDFLESKMKAQVENRFGKKSEMTDLSKDYIRMQMSAQSTWQMKVLALNDSTNVICTVSTVCAPACDSSIHFYTDDWKPLTTSLFITLPLMDDFLNAPDSAGVYEFDEARRSADMLLMKADFNKENTELTLTLTTPDYMSKETAEKLKPFLRRPVVYHWKNGAFSI
;
A
#
# COMPACT_ATOMS: atom_id res chain seq x y z
N MET A 1 -83.57 17.80 12.14
CA MET A 1 -82.56 17.35 11.17
C MET A 1 -81.23 17.25 11.93
N LYS A 2 -80.84 16.08 12.45
CA LYS A 2 -79.91 15.09 11.82
C LYS A 2 -78.62 15.80 11.33
N ILE A 3 -77.43 15.62 11.90
CA ILE A 3 -76.61 14.38 11.97
C ILE A 3 -75.43 14.55 12.98
N ASN A 4 -75.15 13.51 13.77
CA ASN A 4 -73.90 13.27 14.51
C ASN A 4 -72.74 12.92 13.56
N LYS A 5 -71.51 13.40 13.82
CA LYS A 5 -70.23 12.71 13.48
C LYS A 5 -69.16 13.14 14.49
N LEU A 6 -68.82 12.28 15.45
CA LEU A 6 -67.79 11.22 15.41
C LEU A 6 -66.35 11.76 15.34
N VAL A 7 -65.66 11.51 16.46
CA VAL A 7 -64.23 11.58 16.78
C VAL A 7 -63.35 10.99 15.66
N ILE A 8 -62.14 11.54 15.46
CA ILE A 8 -60.86 10.82 15.32
C ILE A 8 -59.73 11.86 15.54
N THR A 9 -59.08 11.78 16.70
CA THR A 9 -57.81 12.45 16.99
C THR A 9 -56.70 11.64 16.33
N ILE A 10 -56.03 12.17 15.32
CA ILE A 10 -54.88 11.50 14.68
C ILE A 10 -53.62 11.88 15.45
N PHE A 11 -53.13 10.93 16.26
CA PHE A 11 -51.79 10.97 16.85
C PHE A 11 -50.79 10.56 15.77
N PHE A 12 -50.11 11.52 15.14
CA PHE A 12 -48.97 11.22 14.26
C PHE A 12 -47.73 10.99 15.14
N SER A 13 -47.49 9.74 15.54
CA SER A 13 -46.19 9.32 16.05
C SER A 13 -45.21 9.21 14.88
N ALA A 14 -44.51 10.29 14.55
CA ALA A 14 -43.37 10.25 13.65
C ALA A 14 -42.18 9.62 14.40
N VAL A 15 -42.13 8.29 14.45
CA VAL A 15 -40.86 7.58 14.70
C VAL A 15 -40.06 7.72 13.42
N GLY A 16 -39.33 8.83 13.32
CA GLY A 16 -38.27 8.97 12.33
C GLY A 16 -37.20 7.94 12.63
N LEU A 17 -37.17 6.85 11.85
CA LEU A 17 -36.00 6.01 11.74
C LEU A 17 -34.88 6.89 11.17
N PHE A 18 -34.07 7.47 12.05
CA PHE A 18 -32.74 7.92 11.68
C PHE A 18 -31.92 6.67 11.41
N VAL A 19 -31.99 6.15 10.18
CA VAL A 19 -30.92 5.31 9.66
C VAL A 19 -29.77 6.26 9.38
N SER A 20 -29.02 6.58 10.44
CA SER A 20 -27.69 7.11 10.29
C SER A 20 -26.87 6.01 9.62
N THR A 21 -26.69 6.11 8.30
CA THR A 21 -25.59 5.42 7.64
C THR A 21 -24.33 6.06 8.19
N ALA A 22 -23.87 5.56 9.33
CA ALA A 22 -22.51 5.78 9.76
C ALA A 22 -21.65 5.25 8.62
N LEU A 23 -21.12 6.16 7.81
CA LEU A 23 -20.10 5.89 6.82
C LEU A 23 -18.95 5.25 7.60
N GLN A 24 -18.89 3.92 7.62
CA GLN A 24 -17.76 3.24 8.24
C GLN A 24 -16.59 3.46 7.30
N ALA A 25 -15.73 4.41 7.63
CA ALA A 25 -14.36 4.39 7.14
C ALA A 25 -13.81 3.00 7.50
N GLN A 26 -13.70 2.12 6.51
CA GLN A 26 -13.31 0.74 6.77
C GLN A 26 -11.85 0.73 7.20
N GLU A 27 -11.60 0.27 8.41
CA GLU A 27 -10.26 0.22 8.98
C GLU A 27 -9.42 -0.81 8.23
N ALA A 28 -8.12 -0.52 8.06
CA ALA A 28 -7.16 -1.39 7.40
C ALA A 28 -7.23 -2.83 7.96
N LYS A 29 -7.39 -2.98 9.28
CA LYS A 29 -7.51 -4.30 9.91
C LYS A 29 -8.69 -5.13 9.40
N THR A 30 -9.86 -4.51 9.20
CA THR A 30 -11.05 -5.19 8.67
C THR A 30 -10.84 -5.63 7.23
N LEU A 31 -10.23 -4.77 6.41
CA LEU A 31 -9.90 -5.11 5.02
C LEU A 31 -8.89 -6.26 4.97
N PHE A 32 -7.84 -6.20 5.80
CA PHE A 32 -6.79 -7.20 5.87
C PHE A 32 -7.29 -8.57 6.29
N VAL A 33 -8.12 -8.67 7.33
CA VAL A 33 -8.73 -9.95 7.77
C VAL A 33 -9.63 -10.56 6.68
N ASN A 34 -10.33 -9.71 5.92
CA ASN A 34 -11.26 -10.17 4.89
C ASN A 34 -10.61 -10.36 3.50
N MET A 35 -9.30 -10.10 3.36
CA MET A 35 -8.56 -10.39 2.13
C MET A 35 -8.72 -11.88 1.73
N PRO A 36 -8.94 -12.20 0.46
CA PRO A 36 -8.93 -13.59 0.00
C PRO A 36 -7.55 -14.24 0.19
N ASP A 37 -7.52 -15.50 0.62
CA ASP A 37 -6.27 -16.25 0.80
C ASP A 37 -5.46 -16.38 -0.50
N SER A 38 -6.09 -16.23 -1.68
CA SER A 38 -5.41 -16.20 -2.97
C SER A 38 -4.47 -15.00 -3.14
N LEU A 39 -4.73 -13.88 -2.45
CA LEU A 39 -3.87 -12.69 -2.46
C LEU A 39 -2.76 -12.74 -1.40
N SER A 40 -2.87 -13.66 -0.43
CA SER A 40 -1.86 -13.89 0.59
C SER A 40 -1.66 -15.39 0.81
N PRO A 41 -0.95 -16.08 -0.11
CA PRO A 41 -0.80 -17.54 -0.06
C PRO A 41 -0.02 -18.02 1.18
N LEU A 42 0.71 -17.14 1.86
CA LEU A 42 1.45 -17.45 3.09
C LEU A 42 0.57 -17.43 4.34
N LEU A 43 -0.41 -16.52 4.41
CA LEU A 43 -1.17 -16.26 5.63
C LEU A 43 -2.62 -16.69 5.45
N THR A 44 -3.10 -17.55 6.34
CA THR A 44 -4.53 -17.83 6.46
C THR A 44 -5.28 -16.63 7.03
N LYS A 45 -6.61 -16.64 6.96
CA LYS A 45 -7.45 -15.69 7.71
C LYS A 45 -7.12 -15.67 9.22
N VAL A 46 -7.01 -16.84 9.83
CA VAL A 46 -6.67 -16.98 11.26
C VAL A 46 -5.32 -16.35 11.58
N ASN A 47 -4.29 -16.58 10.74
CA ASN A 47 -3.00 -15.92 10.93
C ASN A 47 -3.09 -14.39 10.91
N ARG A 48 -3.97 -13.83 10.07
CA ARG A 48 -4.15 -12.38 9.95
C ARG A 48 -4.87 -11.81 11.18
N GLU A 49 -5.86 -12.51 11.70
CA GLU A 49 -6.54 -12.20 12.95
C GLU A 49 -5.56 -12.25 14.14
N ASP A 50 -4.81 -13.35 14.30
CA ASP A 50 -3.83 -13.53 15.37
C ASP A 50 -2.76 -12.43 15.38
N CYS A 51 -2.25 -12.04 14.21
CA CYS A 51 -1.27 -10.96 14.11
C CYS A 51 -1.83 -9.62 14.64
N ILE A 52 -3.08 -9.29 14.34
CA ILE A 52 -3.72 -8.07 14.83
C ILE A 52 -3.87 -8.14 16.34
N ASP A 53 -4.43 -9.24 16.85
CA ASP A 53 -4.68 -9.44 18.28
C ASP A 53 -3.40 -9.36 19.11
N PHE A 54 -2.33 -9.97 18.61
CA PHE A 54 -1.01 -9.92 19.26
C PHE A 54 -0.44 -8.50 19.28
N LEU A 55 -0.53 -7.76 18.17
CA LEU A 55 0.03 -6.41 18.09
C LEU A 55 -0.76 -5.42 18.95
N GLU A 56 -2.10 -5.48 18.93
CA GLU A 56 -2.98 -4.66 19.78
C GLU A 56 -2.75 -4.98 21.28
N SER A 57 -2.41 -6.23 21.60
CA SER A 57 -2.01 -6.67 22.95
C SER A 57 -0.57 -6.32 23.32
N LYS A 58 0.16 -5.57 22.47
CA LYS A 58 1.58 -5.21 22.64
C LYS A 58 2.52 -6.43 22.76
N MET A 59 2.11 -7.57 22.23
CA MET A 59 2.94 -8.77 22.10
C MET A 59 3.66 -8.76 20.76
N LYS A 60 4.65 -9.65 20.62
CA LYS A 60 5.29 -9.87 19.33
C LYS A 60 4.29 -10.55 18.39
N ALA A 61 3.85 -9.82 17.36
CA ALA A 61 2.80 -10.25 16.43
C ALA A 61 3.29 -11.24 15.36
N GLN A 62 3.85 -12.35 15.82
CA GLN A 62 4.44 -13.40 15.01
C GLN A 62 3.57 -14.64 14.94
N VAL A 63 3.39 -15.18 13.74
CA VAL A 63 2.61 -16.39 13.45
C VAL A 63 3.44 -17.36 12.62
N GLU A 64 3.07 -18.64 12.67
CA GLU A 64 3.56 -19.65 11.74
C GLU A 64 2.70 -19.61 10.46
N ASN A 65 3.36 -19.39 9.32
CA ASN A 65 2.72 -19.31 8.01
C ASN A 65 2.53 -20.71 7.40
N ARG A 66 1.83 -20.79 6.26
CA ARG A 66 1.51 -22.07 5.60
C ARG A 66 2.72 -22.95 5.24
N PHE A 67 3.94 -22.41 5.23
CA PHE A 67 5.17 -23.17 4.99
C PHE A 67 5.94 -23.50 6.27
N GLY A 68 5.33 -23.36 7.45
CA GLY A 68 5.98 -23.64 8.74
C GLY A 68 7.08 -22.64 9.09
N LYS A 69 7.07 -21.44 8.48
CA LYS A 69 8.03 -20.36 8.73
C LYS A 69 7.34 -19.20 9.44
N LYS A 70 8.14 -18.34 10.04
CA LYS A 70 7.65 -17.19 10.79
C LYS A 70 7.29 -16.03 9.86
N SER A 71 6.15 -15.43 10.11
CA SER A 71 5.73 -14.15 9.55
C SER A 71 5.30 -13.23 10.70
N GLU A 72 5.49 -11.93 10.55
CA GLU A 72 5.34 -10.97 11.66
C GLU A 72 4.68 -9.69 11.19
N MET A 73 3.66 -9.21 11.91
CA MET A 73 3.14 -7.86 11.74
C MET A 73 4.01 -6.89 12.52
N THR A 74 4.59 -5.91 11.84
CA THR A 74 5.48 -4.93 12.49
C THR A 74 4.77 -3.61 12.76
N ASP A 75 3.77 -3.28 11.95
CA ASP A 75 3.04 -2.02 12.07
C ASP A 75 1.56 -2.21 11.73
N LEU A 76 0.71 -1.54 12.51
CA LEU A 76 -0.72 -1.45 12.31
C LEU A 76 -1.20 -0.06 12.73
N SER A 77 -2.00 0.57 11.87
CA SER A 77 -2.74 1.78 12.20
C SER A 77 -4.11 1.75 11.50
N LYS A 78 -4.84 2.87 11.53
CA LYS A 78 -6.17 2.97 10.94
C LYS A 78 -6.21 2.66 9.45
N ASP A 79 -5.19 3.10 8.70
CA ASP A 79 -5.13 3.04 7.24
C ASP A 79 -3.89 2.30 6.72
N TYR A 80 -3.03 1.77 7.59
CA TYR A 80 -1.75 1.18 7.21
C TYR A 80 -1.45 -0.14 7.94
N ILE A 81 -0.88 -1.09 7.21
CA ILE A 81 -0.35 -2.36 7.73
C ILE A 81 1.03 -2.63 7.12
N ARG A 82 1.95 -3.17 7.95
CA ARG A 82 3.22 -3.75 7.50
C ARG A 82 3.40 -5.17 8.03
N MET A 83 3.67 -6.08 7.11
CA MET A 83 4.00 -7.47 7.38
C MET A 83 5.42 -7.81 6.91
N GLN A 84 6.20 -8.44 7.77
CA GLN A 84 7.35 -9.24 7.39
C GLN A 84 6.84 -10.64 7.01
N MET A 85 6.81 -10.93 5.71
CA MET A 85 6.23 -12.17 5.19
C MET A 85 7.20 -13.35 5.29
N SER A 86 8.48 -13.11 5.06
CA SER A 86 9.58 -14.09 5.22
C SER A 86 10.86 -13.36 5.63
N ALA A 87 12.01 -14.04 5.72
CA ALA A 87 13.29 -13.36 5.94
C ALA A 87 13.69 -12.39 4.80
N GLN A 88 13.11 -12.55 3.61
CA GLN A 88 13.52 -11.82 2.40
C GLN A 88 12.37 -11.05 1.75
N SER A 89 11.16 -11.07 2.33
CA SER A 89 10.00 -10.42 1.75
C SER A 89 9.15 -9.66 2.77
N THR A 90 8.65 -8.51 2.34
CA THR A 90 7.73 -7.66 3.10
C THR A 90 6.49 -7.38 2.28
N TRP A 91 5.40 -7.08 2.97
CA TRP A 91 4.15 -6.68 2.37
C TRP A 91 3.58 -5.49 3.15
N GLN A 92 3.13 -4.47 2.44
CA GLN A 92 2.53 -3.28 3.01
C GLN A 92 1.17 -3.04 2.38
N MET A 93 0.25 -2.46 3.14
CA MET A 93 -1.05 -2.03 2.66
C MET A 93 -1.37 -0.64 3.18
N LYS A 94 -1.89 0.20 2.30
CA LYS A 94 -2.40 1.54 2.61
C LYS A 94 -3.84 1.67 2.10
N VAL A 95 -4.74 2.18 2.92
CA VAL A 95 -6.12 2.52 2.53
C VAL A 95 -6.16 3.99 2.16
N LEU A 96 -6.53 4.30 0.91
CA LEU A 96 -6.43 5.63 0.33
C LEU A 96 -7.81 6.14 -0.09
N ALA A 97 -8.16 7.36 0.30
CA ALA A 97 -9.45 7.95 -0.07
C ALA A 97 -9.44 8.43 -1.53
N LEU A 98 -10.37 7.96 -2.36
CA LEU A 98 -10.63 8.53 -3.70
C LEU A 98 -11.51 9.78 -3.61
N ASN A 99 -12.49 9.74 -2.71
CA ASN A 99 -13.43 10.80 -2.41
C ASN A 99 -13.97 10.58 -0.99
N ASP A 100 -14.92 11.41 -0.55
CA ASP A 100 -15.49 11.37 0.81
C ASP A 100 -16.14 10.03 1.22
N SER A 101 -16.49 9.19 0.25
CA SER A 101 -17.25 7.96 0.45
C SER A 101 -16.59 6.69 -0.08
N THR A 102 -15.51 6.80 -0.85
CA THR A 102 -14.88 5.68 -1.54
C THR A 102 -13.40 5.62 -1.23
N ASN A 103 -12.93 4.45 -0.81
CA ASN A 103 -11.52 4.16 -0.62
C ASN A 103 -11.03 3.14 -1.65
N VAL A 104 -9.72 3.13 -1.88
CA VAL A 104 -9.00 2.06 -2.57
C VAL A 104 -7.95 1.47 -1.65
N ILE A 105 -7.68 0.19 -1.83
CA ILE A 105 -6.58 -0.51 -1.18
C ILE A 105 -5.38 -0.42 -2.13
N CYS A 106 -4.26 0.08 -1.64
CA CYS A 106 -2.97 -0.01 -2.34
C CYS A 106 -2.05 -0.95 -1.57
N THR A 107 -1.47 -1.93 -2.25
CA THR A 107 -0.52 -2.88 -1.65
C THR A 107 0.84 -2.75 -2.30
N VAL A 108 1.88 -2.95 -1.49
CA VAL A 108 3.27 -3.03 -1.92
C VAL A 108 3.82 -4.38 -1.46
N SER A 109 4.20 -5.23 -2.41
CA SER A 109 4.90 -6.49 -2.13
C SER A 109 6.36 -6.32 -2.51
N THR A 110 7.28 -6.54 -1.58
CA THR A 110 8.73 -6.38 -1.82
C THR A 110 9.45 -7.69 -1.54
N VAL A 111 10.34 -8.08 -2.44
CA VAL A 111 11.28 -9.19 -2.26
C VAL A 111 12.71 -8.66 -2.39
N CYS A 112 13.66 -9.22 -1.63
CA CYS A 112 15.04 -8.74 -1.62
C CYS A 112 16.03 -9.89 -1.74
N ALA A 113 16.71 -10.02 -2.90
CA ALA A 113 17.79 -10.98 -3.13
C ALA A 113 18.53 -10.73 -4.47
N PRO A 114 19.76 -10.21 -4.50
CA PRO A 114 20.44 -9.39 -3.49
C PRO A 114 19.90 -7.95 -3.42
N ALA A 115 19.30 -7.45 -4.51
CA ALA A 115 18.60 -6.17 -4.55
C ALA A 115 17.12 -6.36 -4.19
N CYS A 116 16.50 -5.32 -3.66
CA CYS A 116 15.06 -5.30 -3.43
C CYS A 116 14.29 -4.88 -4.67
N ASP A 117 13.15 -5.50 -4.93
CA ASP A 117 12.21 -5.06 -5.95
C ASP A 117 10.78 -5.15 -5.45
N SER A 118 9.98 -4.15 -5.80
CA SER A 118 8.62 -3.98 -5.31
C SER A 118 7.61 -4.00 -6.44
N SER A 119 6.48 -4.69 -6.18
CA SER A 119 5.29 -4.60 -7.03
C SER A 119 4.18 -3.84 -6.29
N ILE A 120 3.45 -2.99 -7.03
CA ILE A 120 2.39 -2.14 -6.51
C ILE A 120 1.08 -2.54 -7.18
N HIS A 121 0.05 -2.81 -6.38
CA HIS A 121 -1.27 -3.20 -6.86
C HIS A 121 -2.38 -2.43 -6.15
N PHE A 122 -3.48 -2.21 -6.87
CA PHE A 122 -4.65 -1.51 -6.36
C PHE A 122 -5.86 -2.43 -6.37
N TYR A 123 -6.72 -2.28 -5.37
CA TYR A 123 -7.94 -3.05 -5.23
C TYR A 123 -9.09 -2.18 -4.71
N THR A 124 -10.32 -2.61 -4.99
CA THR A 124 -11.50 -2.17 -4.26
C THR A 124 -11.48 -2.68 -2.82
N ASP A 125 -12.41 -2.21 -1.97
CA ASP A 125 -12.61 -2.68 -0.59
C ASP A 125 -13.00 -4.17 -0.51
N ASP A 126 -13.65 -4.70 -1.54
CA ASP A 126 -13.95 -6.13 -1.72
C ASP A 126 -12.85 -6.92 -2.46
N TRP A 127 -11.63 -6.37 -2.52
CA TRP A 127 -10.42 -7.01 -3.06
C TRP A 127 -10.46 -7.37 -4.55
N LYS A 128 -11.27 -6.68 -5.34
CA LYS A 128 -11.22 -6.80 -6.81
C LYS A 128 -10.06 -5.98 -7.36
N PRO A 129 -9.23 -6.55 -8.24
CA PRO A 129 -8.08 -5.84 -8.79
C PRO A 129 -8.52 -4.64 -9.64
N LEU A 130 -7.78 -3.55 -9.50
CA LEU A 130 -7.93 -2.33 -10.28
C LEU A 130 -6.70 -2.13 -11.17
N THR A 131 -6.88 -1.42 -12.28
CA THR A 131 -5.78 -1.13 -13.22
C THR A 131 -4.77 -0.15 -12.60
N THR A 132 -3.58 -0.63 -12.25
CA THR A 132 -2.51 0.16 -11.58
C THR A 132 -2.18 1.48 -12.29
N SER A 133 -2.16 1.50 -13.64
CA SER A 133 -1.82 2.71 -14.41
C SER A 133 -2.85 3.84 -14.28
N LEU A 134 -4.04 3.58 -13.74
CA LEU A 134 -5.02 4.63 -13.40
C LEU A 134 -4.64 5.40 -12.12
N PHE A 135 -3.80 4.80 -11.27
CA PHE A 135 -3.49 5.33 -9.94
C PHE A 135 -2.03 5.73 -9.78
N ILE A 136 -1.11 5.19 -10.57
CA ILE A 136 0.31 5.55 -10.52
C ILE A 136 0.97 5.32 -11.88
N THR A 137 1.78 6.28 -12.30
CA THR A 137 2.78 6.07 -13.36
C THR A 137 4.10 5.77 -12.67
N LEU A 138 4.66 4.58 -12.88
CA LEU A 138 5.91 4.20 -12.25
C LEU A 138 7.10 4.94 -12.91
N PRO A 139 8.13 5.32 -12.13
CA PRO A 139 9.29 6.00 -12.66
C PRO A 139 10.08 5.06 -13.57
N LEU A 140 10.75 5.64 -14.55
CA LEU A 140 11.76 4.98 -15.38
C LEU A 140 13.14 5.16 -14.74
N MET A 141 14.13 4.41 -15.21
CA MET A 141 15.50 4.51 -14.70
C MET A 141 16.04 5.95 -14.71
N ASP A 142 15.74 6.70 -15.76
CA ASP A 142 16.26 8.06 -15.93
C ASP A 142 15.64 9.04 -14.92
N ASP A 143 14.48 8.73 -14.33
CA ASP A 143 13.89 9.54 -13.25
C ASP A 143 14.72 9.48 -11.95
N PHE A 144 15.55 8.43 -11.80
CA PHE A 144 16.46 8.22 -10.68
C PHE A 144 17.88 8.74 -10.95
N LEU A 145 18.14 9.35 -12.10
CA LEU A 145 19.45 9.80 -12.50
C LEU A 145 19.46 11.30 -12.80
N ASN A 146 20.52 11.98 -12.40
CA ASN A 146 20.78 13.36 -12.80
C ASN A 146 21.46 13.35 -14.17
N ALA A 147 20.98 14.18 -15.08
CA ALA A 147 21.65 14.40 -16.36
C ALA A 147 23.06 14.95 -16.12
N PRO A 148 24.09 14.43 -16.82
CA PRO A 148 25.45 14.93 -16.71
C PRO A 148 25.59 16.29 -17.40
N ASP A 149 26.66 17.01 -17.07
CA ASP A 149 27.13 18.10 -17.94
C ASP A 149 27.82 17.54 -19.19
N SER A 150 28.24 18.42 -20.11
CA SER A 150 28.88 17.98 -21.36
C SER A 150 30.20 17.23 -21.15
N ALA A 151 30.87 17.42 -20.02
CA ALA A 151 32.14 16.77 -19.73
C ALA A 151 31.95 15.33 -19.23
N GLY A 152 30.83 15.04 -18.55
CA GLY A 152 30.53 13.72 -17.97
C GLY A 152 29.63 12.81 -18.80
N VAL A 153 29.31 13.16 -20.05
CA VAL A 153 28.36 12.38 -20.90
C VAL A 153 28.85 10.96 -21.15
N TYR A 154 30.16 10.78 -21.39
CA TYR A 154 30.71 9.46 -21.70
C TYR A 154 30.65 8.53 -20.48
N GLU A 155 31.05 9.01 -19.31
CA GLU A 155 31.01 8.28 -18.05
C GLU A 155 29.58 7.96 -17.64
N PHE A 156 28.65 8.90 -17.84
CA PHE A 156 27.24 8.69 -17.62
C PHE A 156 26.70 7.57 -18.51
N ASP A 157 26.98 7.61 -19.81
CA ASP A 157 26.50 6.60 -20.76
C ASP A 157 27.03 5.20 -20.42
N GLU A 158 28.31 5.08 -20.04
CA GLU A 158 28.90 3.81 -19.61
C GLU A 158 28.22 3.28 -18.34
N ALA A 159 28.07 4.13 -17.32
CA ALA A 159 27.43 3.77 -16.06
C ALA A 159 25.94 3.41 -16.25
N ARG A 160 25.21 4.19 -17.05
CA ARG A 160 23.79 3.99 -17.35
C ARG A 160 23.54 2.69 -18.10
N ARG A 161 24.38 2.33 -19.08
CA ARG A 161 24.29 1.05 -19.80
C ARG A 161 24.53 -0.14 -18.89
N SER A 162 25.36 0.04 -17.86
CA SER A 162 25.61 -1.00 -16.85
C SER A 162 24.41 -1.22 -15.92
N ALA A 163 23.51 -0.24 -15.82
CA ALA A 163 22.23 -0.32 -15.10
C ALA A 163 21.10 -0.84 -16.01
N ASP A 164 21.19 -2.13 -16.34
CA ASP A 164 20.31 -2.79 -17.30
C ASP A 164 18.96 -3.24 -16.72
N MET A 165 18.88 -3.47 -15.41
CA MET A 165 17.64 -3.83 -14.72
C MET A 165 17.16 -2.69 -13.84
N LEU A 166 15.94 -2.20 -14.06
CA LEU A 166 15.29 -1.27 -13.14
C LEU A 166 14.70 -2.03 -11.96
N LEU A 167 15.46 -2.10 -10.88
CA LEU A 167 14.98 -2.58 -9.58
C LEU A 167 14.75 -1.39 -8.66
N MET A 168 13.59 -1.38 -8.00
CA MET A 168 13.22 -0.32 -7.07
C MET A 168 12.43 -0.85 -5.88
N LYS A 169 12.71 -0.28 -4.71
CA LYS A 169 11.98 -0.55 -3.48
C LYS A 169 10.95 0.56 -3.23
N ALA A 170 9.71 0.15 -3.05
CA ALA A 170 8.61 0.99 -2.64
C ALA A 170 8.35 0.84 -1.13
N ASP A 171 8.21 1.96 -0.41
CA ASP A 171 7.82 1.98 1.00
C ASP A 171 6.77 3.07 1.22
N PHE A 172 5.68 2.71 1.89
CA PHE A 172 4.73 3.70 2.38
C PHE A 172 5.29 4.41 3.61
N ASN A 173 4.98 5.69 3.71
CA ASN A 173 5.04 6.37 4.99
C ASN A 173 3.87 5.86 5.86
N LYS A 174 4.15 5.53 7.12
CA LYS A 174 3.14 5.02 8.05
C LYS A 174 2.14 6.10 8.49
N GLU A 175 2.58 7.36 8.57
CA GLU A 175 1.85 8.50 9.17
C GLU A 175 1.08 9.34 8.15
N ASN A 176 1.52 9.35 6.89
CA ASN A 176 0.90 10.14 5.82
C ASN A 176 0.64 9.28 4.58
N THR A 177 0.20 9.90 3.48
CA THR A 177 -0.15 9.19 2.23
C THR A 177 0.99 9.17 1.20
N GLU A 178 2.24 9.32 1.64
CA GLU A 178 3.40 9.28 0.76
C GLU A 178 3.83 7.84 0.45
N LEU A 179 4.25 7.63 -0.79
CA LEU A 179 4.86 6.41 -1.27
C LEU A 179 6.24 6.76 -1.83
N THR A 180 7.31 6.25 -1.22
CA THR A 180 8.68 6.51 -1.64
C THR A 180 9.21 5.35 -2.46
N LEU A 181 9.71 5.63 -3.67
CA LEU A 181 10.40 4.67 -4.52
C LEU A 181 11.90 4.99 -4.51
N THR A 182 12.70 4.01 -4.12
CA THR A 182 14.17 4.10 -4.06
C THR A 182 14.77 3.17 -5.10
N LEU A 183 15.71 3.67 -5.90
CA LEU A 183 16.47 2.82 -6.82
C LEU A 183 17.37 1.86 -6.04
N THR A 184 17.20 0.57 -6.27
CA THR A 184 17.98 -0.52 -5.64
C THR A 184 18.79 -1.31 -6.66
N THR A 185 18.75 -0.89 -7.92
CA THR A 185 19.60 -1.38 -9.01
C THR A 185 21.08 -1.46 -8.64
N PRO A 186 21.69 -0.48 -7.94
CA PRO A 186 23.08 -0.59 -7.50
C PRO A 186 23.38 -1.80 -6.59
N ASP A 187 22.37 -2.35 -5.89
CA ASP A 187 22.56 -3.39 -4.88
C ASP A 187 22.86 -4.78 -5.47
N TYR A 188 22.51 -5.02 -6.75
CA TYR A 188 22.89 -6.27 -7.45
C TYR A 188 24.19 -6.13 -8.25
N MET A 189 24.66 -4.90 -8.47
CA MET A 189 25.82 -4.63 -9.29
C MET A 189 27.12 -5.05 -8.59
N SER A 190 28.17 -5.22 -9.39
CA SER A 190 29.51 -5.25 -8.83
C SER A 190 29.82 -3.92 -8.12
N LYS A 191 30.65 -3.97 -7.08
CA LYS A 191 31.06 -2.76 -6.34
C LYS A 191 31.65 -1.69 -7.26
N GLU A 192 32.46 -2.09 -8.24
CA GLU A 192 33.08 -1.17 -9.19
C GLU A 192 32.02 -0.46 -10.05
N THR A 193 31.08 -1.22 -10.60
CA THR A 193 29.98 -0.69 -11.42
C THR A 193 29.07 0.25 -10.63
N ALA A 194 28.70 -0.15 -9.41
CA ALA A 194 27.86 0.66 -8.53
C ALA A 194 28.51 2.01 -8.19
N GLU A 195 29.82 2.03 -7.91
CA GLU A 195 30.55 3.28 -7.62
C GLU A 195 30.66 4.20 -8.85
N LYS A 196 30.69 3.66 -10.07
CA LYS A 196 30.62 4.47 -11.31
C LYS A 196 29.24 5.13 -11.50
N LEU A 197 28.15 4.46 -11.09
CA LEU A 197 26.78 5.00 -11.23
C LEU A 197 26.44 6.03 -10.15
N LYS A 198 27.00 5.85 -8.94
CA LYS A 198 26.70 6.64 -7.73
C LYS A 198 26.70 8.17 -7.91
N PRO A 199 27.64 8.80 -8.65
CA PRO A 199 27.64 10.26 -8.83
C PRO A 199 26.39 10.77 -9.55
N PHE A 200 25.75 9.93 -10.35
CA PHE A 200 24.57 10.27 -11.13
C PHE A 200 23.26 9.98 -10.40
N LEU A 201 23.29 9.28 -9.26
CA LEU A 201 22.06 8.92 -8.54
C LEU A 201 21.36 10.17 -7.99
N ARG A 202 20.05 10.24 -8.22
CA ARG A 202 19.15 11.22 -7.62
C ARG A 202 18.58 10.67 -6.30
N ARG A 203 18.02 11.57 -5.49
CA ARG A 203 17.21 11.19 -4.33
C ARG A 203 16.02 10.29 -4.73
N PRO A 204 15.50 9.47 -3.81
CA PRO A 204 14.28 8.69 -4.03
C PRO A 204 13.14 9.54 -4.59
N VAL A 205 12.31 8.92 -5.43
CA VAL A 205 11.11 9.54 -5.97
C VAL A 205 10.00 9.41 -4.92
N VAL A 206 9.44 10.54 -4.51
CA VAL A 206 8.37 10.58 -3.52
C VAL A 206 7.06 10.90 -4.22
N TYR A 207 6.10 10.00 -4.11
CA TYR A 207 4.74 10.20 -4.59
C TYR A 207 3.83 10.67 -3.46
N HIS A 208 2.93 11.58 -3.79
CA HIS A 208 1.87 12.05 -2.92
C HIS A 208 0.53 11.62 -3.49
N TRP A 209 -0.34 11.07 -2.65
CA TRP A 209 -1.72 10.77 -3.04
C TRP A 209 -2.56 12.05 -3.10
N LYS A 210 -3.01 12.43 -4.31
CA LYS A 210 -3.85 13.61 -4.55
C LYS A 210 -4.85 13.33 -5.67
N ASN A 211 -6.09 13.80 -5.51
CA ASN A 211 -7.15 13.66 -6.52
C ASN A 211 -7.35 12.22 -7.03
N GLY A 212 -7.18 11.24 -6.14
CA GLY A 212 -7.40 9.82 -6.46
C GLY A 212 -6.25 9.11 -7.18
N ALA A 213 -5.07 9.71 -7.28
CA ALA A 213 -3.88 9.07 -7.84
C ALA A 213 -2.59 9.53 -7.12
N PHE A 214 -1.52 8.77 -7.29
CA PHE A 214 -0.17 9.16 -6.89
C PHE A 214 0.48 10.05 -7.95
N SER A 215 1.00 11.19 -7.51
CA SER A 215 1.80 12.12 -8.33
C SER A 215 3.03 12.59 -7.55
N ILE A 216 4.14 12.83 -8.26
CA ILE A 216 5.38 13.41 -7.72
C ILE A 216 5.17 14.90 -7.39
#